data_AF-A0A327JC55-F1
#
_entry.id   AF-A0A327JC55-F1
#
_cell.length_a   1.000
_cell.length_b   1.000
_cell.length_c   1.000
_cell.angle_alpha   90.00
_cell.angle_beta   90.00
_cell.angle_gamma   90.00
#
_symmetry.space_group_name_H-M   'P 1'
#
loop_
_entity.id
_entity.type
_entity.pdbx_description
1 polymer ?
#
loop_
_entity_poly.entity_id
_entity_poly.type
_entity_poly.pdbx_seq_one_letter_code
_entity_poly.pdbx_strand_id
1 'polypeptide(L)' 'GDAEASRNSSYGHDIRAEIIGTDGSIFIGMLRNPAVTVRTGKGSSYNIIPDFQARFHEAYCLELQHFADCVRIKTKPL' A
#
# COMPACT_ATOMS: atom_id res chain seq x y z
N GLY A 1 1.70 -13.83 -15.82
CA GLY A 1 1.84 -12.87 -14.72
C GLY A 1 3.29 -12.85 -14.32
N ASP A 2 3.79 -11.69 -13.93
CA ASP A 2 5.16 -11.48 -13.50
C ASP A 2 5.18 -10.99 -12.05
N ALA A 3 6.27 -11.27 -11.32
CA ALA A 3 6.44 -10.83 -9.94
C ALA A 3 7.90 -10.42 -9.70
N GLU A 4 8.09 -9.15 -9.35
CA GLU A 4 9.40 -8.60 -9.05
C GLU A 4 9.52 -8.25 -7.56
N ALA A 5 10.69 -8.51 -6.98
CA ALA A 5 10.99 -8.15 -5.60
C ALA A 5 12.42 -7.61 -5.47
N SER A 6 12.59 -6.51 -4.74
CA SER A 6 13.89 -5.91 -4.44
C SER A 6 13.93 -5.37 -3.02
N ARG A 7 15.12 -5.43 -2.40
CA ARG A 7 15.42 -4.82 -1.10
C ARG A 7 16.30 -3.57 -1.20
N ASN A 8 16.66 -3.16 -2.43
CA ASN A 8 17.62 -2.08 -2.69
C ASN A 8 16.94 -0.81 -3.23
N SER A 9 15.64 -0.63 -2.95
CA SER A 9 14.93 0.59 -3.32
C SER A 9 15.48 1.77 -2.53
N SER A 10 16.18 2.69 -3.20
CA SER A 10 16.80 3.86 -2.58
C SER A 10 15.79 4.95 -2.19
N TYR A 11 14.58 4.89 -2.75
CA TYR A 11 13.55 5.92 -2.59
C TYR A 11 12.50 5.58 -1.52
N GLY A 12 12.46 4.33 -1.03
CA GLY A 12 11.54 3.92 0.03
C GLY A 12 10.86 2.58 -0.23
N HIS A 13 9.80 2.30 0.53
CA HIS A 13 9.04 1.08 0.43
C HIS A 13 7.94 1.18 -0.64
N ASP A 14 7.99 0.29 -1.64
CA ASP A 14 7.06 0.26 -2.76
C ASP A 14 6.47 -1.13 -2.94
N ILE A 15 5.15 -1.22 -2.88
CA ILE A 15 4.37 -2.41 -3.20
C ILE A 15 3.26 -1.99 -4.14
N ARG A 16 3.26 -2.61 -5.32
CA ARG A 16 2.29 -2.36 -6.39
C ARG A 16 1.79 -3.69 -6.96
N ALA A 17 0.55 -3.68 -7.40
CA ALA A 17 -0.06 -4.76 -8.14
C ALA A 17 -0.74 -4.18 -9.38
N GLU A 18 -0.57 -4.84 -10.51
CA GLU A 18 -1.21 -4.48 -11.77
C GLU A 18 -2.04 -5.66 -12.25
N ILE A 19 -3.28 -5.36 -12.66
CA ILE A 19 -4.21 -6.33 -13.23
C ILE A 19 -4.46 -5.91 -14.66
N ILE A 20 -4.05 -6.76 -15.61
CA ILE A 20 -4.31 -6.56 -17.05
C ILE A 20 -5.49 -7.44 -17.46
N GLY A 21 -6.55 -6.81 -17.97
CA GLY A 21 -7.72 -7.46 -18.54
C GLY A 21 -7.82 -7.23 -20.05
N THR A 22 -8.85 -7.82 -20.66
CA THR A 22 -9.14 -7.69 -22.11
C THR A 22 -9.47 -6.26 -22.52
N ASP A 23 -10.16 -5.53 -21.63
CA ASP A 23 -10.73 -4.21 -21.93
C ASP A 23 -10.05 -3.06 -21.16
N GLY A 24 -8.96 -3.35 -20.45
CA GLY A 24 -8.23 -2.34 -19.69
C GLY A 24 -7.38 -2.92 -18.56
N SER A 25 -6.81 -2.02 -17.76
CA SER A 25 -5.95 -2.38 -16.63
C SER A 25 -6.27 -1.61 -15.35
N ILE A 26 -5.96 -2.23 -14.22
CA ILE A 26 -6.08 -1.65 -12.87
C ILE A 26 -4.69 -1.62 -12.24
N PHE A 27 -4.29 -0.45 -11.75
CA PHE A 27 -3.07 -0.27 -10.97
C PHE A 27 -3.42 -0.04 -9.51
N ILE A 28 -2.88 -0.88 -8.64
CA ILE A 28 -3.10 -0.86 -7.19
C ILE A 28 -1.76 -0.57 -6.52
N GLY A 29 -1.74 0.45 -5.68
CA GLY A 29 -0.53 0.92 -5.01
C GLY A 29 -0.22 2.36 -5.35
N MET A 30 0.24 3.11 -4.36
CA MET A 30 0.66 4.51 -4.51
C MET A 30 1.98 4.69 -3.77
N LEU A 31 2.98 5.20 -4.47
CA LEU A 31 4.28 5.50 -3.88
C LEU A 31 4.24 6.76 -3.00
N ARG A 32 3.36 7.68 -3.36
CA ARG A 32 3.31 9.03 -2.80
C ARG A 32 2.34 9.09 -1.62
N ASN A 33 2.72 9.81 -0.56
CA ASN A 33 1.77 10.35 0.41
C ASN A 33 0.97 11.49 -0.28
N PRO A 34 -0.33 11.30 -0.55
CA PRO A 34 -1.05 12.12 -1.52
C PRO A 34 -1.27 13.57 -1.07
N ALA A 35 -1.18 13.86 0.23
CA ALA A 35 -1.68 15.13 0.76
C ALA A 35 -0.70 16.32 0.63
N VAL A 36 0.61 16.09 0.40
CA VAL A 36 1.61 17.17 0.46
C VAL A 36 2.52 17.18 -0.76
N THR A 37 2.68 18.35 -1.37
CA THR A 37 3.72 18.67 -2.36
C THR A 37 4.51 19.86 -1.83
N VAL A 38 5.83 19.73 -1.76
CA VAL A 38 6.72 20.85 -1.42
C VAL A 38 7.27 21.43 -2.72
N ARG A 39 7.15 22.74 -2.92
CA ARG A 39 7.67 23.45 -4.09
C ARG A 39 8.70 24.48 -3.65
N THR A 40 9.86 24.47 -4.29
CA THR A 40 10.95 25.40 -4.06
C THR A 40 11.52 25.88 -5.40
N GLY A 41 12.37 26.91 -5.39
CA GLY A 41 13.09 27.35 -6.61
C GLY A 41 14.01 26.27 -7.24
N LYS A 42 14.25 25.15 -6.53
CA LYS A 42 15.02 24.01 -7.01
C LYS A 42 14.15 22.88 -7.57
N GLY A 43 12.82 22.99 -7.51
CA GLY A 43 11.87 21.99 -8.02
C GLY A 43 10.76 21.62 -7.04
N SER A 44 10.06 20.53 -7.38
CA SER A 44 8.92 19.99 -6.63
C SER A 44 9.28 18.63 -6.04
N SER A 45 8.91 18.38 -4.79
CA SER A 45 9.07 17.08 -4.11
C SER A 45 7.79 16.66 -3.40
N TYR A 46 7.69 15.37 -3.08
CA TYR A 46 6.61 14.81 -2.29
C TYR A 46 7.17 13.73 -1.36
N ASN A 47 6.48 13.48 -0.25
CA ASN A 47 6.86 12.42 0.66
C ASN A 47 6.42 11.07 0.12
N ILE A 48 7.29 10.08 0.27
CA ILE A 48 7.01 8.68 -0.03
C ILE A 48 6.57 7.99 1.25
N ILE A 49 5.72 6.96 1.14
CA ILE A 49 5.32 6.16 2.30
C ILE A 49 6.57 5.44 2.84
N PRO A 50 6.97 5.68 4.10
CA PRO A 50 8.30 5.33 4.57
C PRO A 50 8.52 3.83 4.73
N ASP A 51 7.49 3.10 5.18
CA ASP A 51 7.58 1.70 5.53
C ASP A 51 6.23 0.97 5.35
N PHE A 52 6.27 -0.35 5.52
CA PHE A 52 5.09 -1.20 5.38
C PHE A 52 4.09 -1.00 6.52
N GLN A 53 4.53 -0.63 7.73
CA GLN A 53 3.64 -0.38 8.86
C GLN A 53 2.73 0.82 8.58
N ALA A 54 3.29 1.92 8.07
CA ALA A 54 2.55 3.10 7.66
C ALA A 54 1.64 2.79 6.46
N ARG A 55 2.12 1.97 5.51
CA ARG A 55 1.35 1.60 4.31
C ARG A 55 0.11 0.77 4.62
N PHE A 56 0.23 -0.20 5.52
CA PHE A 56 -0.80 -1.21 5.82
C PHE A 56 -1.45 -1.01 7.19
N HIS A 57 -1.28 0.15 7.83
CA HIS A 57 -1.82 0.44 9.15
C HIS A 57 -3.31 0.08 9.26
N GLU A 58 -4.14 0.61 8.36
CA GLU A 58 -5.58 0.35 8.33
C GLU A 58 -5.89 -1.14 8.08
N ALA A 59 -5.14 -1.79 7.18
CA ALA A 59 -5.32 -3.21 6.88
C ALA A 59 -5.05 -4.08 8.11
N TYR A 60 -3.98 -3.81 8.86
CA TYR A 60 -3.69 -4.53 10.10
C TYR A 60 -4.75 -4.28 11.17
N CYS A 61 -5.26 -3.04 11.30
CA CYS A 61 -6.36 -2.75 12.22
C CYS A 61 -7.63 -3.53 11.85
N LEU A 62 -7.99 -3.56 10.56
CA LEU A 62 -9.17 -4.28 10.06
C LEU A 62 -9.02 -5.79 10.21
N GLU A 63 -7.83 -6.34 9.94
CA GLU A 63 -7.53 -7.75 10.12
C GLU A 63 -7.71 -8.18 11.59
N LEU A 64 -7.14 -7.41 12.52
CA LEU A 64 -7.27 -7.69 13.95
C LEU A 64 -8.71 -7.54 14.46
N GLN A 65 -9.43 -6.53 13.96
CA GLN A 65 -10.84 -6.34 14.28
C GLN A 65 -11.67 -7.53 13.80
N HIS A 66 -11.48 -7.94 12.54
CA HIS A 66 -12.16 -9.10 11.95
C HIS A 66 -11.87 -10.39 12.72
N PHE A 67 -10.61 -10.61 13.10
CA PHE A 67 -10.23 -11.74 13.95
C PHE A 67 -10.97 -11.73 15.29
N ALA A 68 -11.00 -10.59 15.99
CA ALA A 68 -11.70 -10.46 17.26
C ALA A 68 -13.21 -10.71 17.14
N ASP A 69 -13.82 -10.22 16.06
CA ASP A 69 -15.23 -10.47 15.78
C ASP A 69 -15.51 -11.94 15.52
N CYS A 70 -14.72 -12.61 14.68
CA CYS A 70 -14.84 -14.05 14.43
C CYS A 70 -14.76 -14.88 15.71
N VAL A 71 -13.82 -14.56 16.61
CA VAL A 71 -13.71 -15.23 17.92
C VAL A 71 -14.97 -15.00 18.76
N ARG A 72 -15.50 -13.77 18.79
CA ARG A 72 -16.68 -13.40 19.59
C ARG A 72 -17.94 -14.13 19.14
N ILE A 73 -18.16 -14.26 17.84
CA ILE A 73 -19.37 -14.90 17.27
C ILE A 73 -19.16 -16.36 16.88
N LYS A 74 -17.98 -16.93 17.18
CA LYS A 74 -17.57 -18.30 16.86
C LYS A 74 -17.71 -18.63 15.36
N THR A 75 -17.34 -17.69 14.50
CA THR A 75 -17.26 -17.91 13.06
C THR A 75 -15.80 -18.07 12.64
N LYS A 76 -15.60 -18.79 11.53
CA LYS A 76 -14.27 -18.90 10.91
C LYS A 76 -13.96 -17.60 10.15
N PRO A 77 -12.77 -17.00 10.32
CA PRO A 77 -12.31 -15.93 9.45
C PRO A 77 -12.34 -16.36 7.98
N LEU A 78 -12.65 -15.41 7.10
CA LEU A 78 -12.59 -15.54 5.65
C LEU A 78 -11.20 -15.94 5.16
#